data_AF-A0A955PQV8-F1
#
_entry.id   AF-A0A955PQV8-F1
#
_cell.length_a   1.000
_cell.length_b   1.000
_cell.length_c   1.000
_cell.angle_alpha   90.00
_cell.angle_beta   90.00
_cell.angle_gamma   90.00
#
_symmetry.space_group_name_H-M   'P 1'
#
loop_
_entity.id
_entity.type
_entity.pdbx_description
1 polymer ?
#
loop_
_entity_poly.entity_id
_entity_poly.type
_entity_poly.pdbx_seq_one_letter_code
_entity_poly.pdbx_strand_id
1 'polypeptide(L)'
;MKVGVSTIEFYVRNVRTRLPFKYGKAVLTATPVLHVRMEVHDGEGHSSVGYSADCLPPKWFDKDPEKDFKRNVEDLLLAANCGMKSYLEVGKEPEFFFDLWLKGYSKTIERSGTHLLNGLTGSFGASLMERALLDGFSKL
;
A
#
# COMPACT_ATOMS: atom_id res chain seq x y z
N MET A 1 -11.11 20.33 0.79
CA MET A 1 -10.98 20.16 -0.67
C MET A 1 -11.31 18.71 -1.00
N LYS A 2 -11.96 18.46 -2.15
CA LYS A 2 -12.31 17.10 -2.59
C LYS A 2 -11.18 16.54 -3.45
N VAL A 3 -11.00 15.23 -3.44
CA VAL A 3 -9.96 14.53 -4.20
C VAL A 3 -10.51 13.21 -4.74
N GLY A 4 -10.17 12.90 -5.99
CA GLY A 4 -10.38 11.61 -6.63
C GLY A 4 -9.04 10.96 -7.01
N VAL A 5 -9.09 9.70 -7.44
CA VAL A 5 -7.93 8.89 -7.81
C VAL A 5 -8.14 8.34 -9.22
N SER A 6 -7.21 8.65 -10.13
CA SER A 6 -7.33 8.26 -11.54
C SER A 6 -6.54 6.98 -11.85
N THR A 7 -5.28 6.94 -11.40
CA THR A 7 -4.37 5.83 -11.67
C THR A 7 -3.51 5.53 -10.46
N ILE A 8 -3.14 4.26 -10.33
CA ILE A 8 -2.22 3.77 -9.31
C ILE A 8 -1.30 2.77 -9.99
N GLU A 9 0.00 3.00 -9.85
CA GLU A 9 1.04 2.19 -10.46
C GLU A 9 2.04 1.71 -9.40
N PHE A 10 2.56 0.51 -9.59
CA PHE A 10 3.54 -0.11 -8.71
C PHE A 10 4.90 -0.26 -9.38
N TYR A 11 5.95 0.09 -8.66
CA TYR A 11 7.34 -0.07 -9.11
C TYR A 11 8.15 -0.79 -8.04
N VAL A 12 8.93 -1.80 -8.43
CA VAL A 12 9.74 -2.59 -7.50
C VAL A 12 11.22 -2.30 -7.70
N ARG A 13 11.92 -2.00 -6.61
CA ARG A 13 13.38 -1.91 -6.59
C ARG A 13 13.94 -2.90 -5.58
N ASN A 14 14.75 -3.85 -6.03
CA ASN A 14 15.48 -4.75 -5.14
C ASN A 14 16.67 -4.02 -4.52
N VAL A 15 16.78 -4.03 -3.20
CA VAL A 15 17.88 -3.40 -2.46
C VAL A 15 18.59 -4.39 -1.57
N ARG A 16 19.88 -4.12 -1.29
CA ARG A 16 20.66 -4.79 -0.25
C ARG A 16 20.79 -3.88 0.95
N THR A 17 20.68 -4.45 2.15
CA THR A 17 20.90 -3.67 3.37
C THR A 17 22.40 -3.38 3.52
N ARG A 18 22.74 -2.23 4.11
CA ARG A 18 24.15 -1.88 4.40
C ARG A 18 24.80 -2.87 5.37
N LEU A 19 24.02 -3.42 6.31
CA LEU A 19 24.39 -4.45 7.28
C LEU A 19 23.24 -5.45 7.43
N PRO A 20 23.49 -6.72 7.80
CA PRO A 20 22.42 -7.66 8.10
C PRO A 20 21.49 -7.14 9.22
N PHE A 21 20.18 -7.09 8.95
CA PHE A 21 19.18 -6.64 9.92
C PHE A 21 18.42 -7.84 10.49
N LYS A 22 18.64 -8.14 11.78
CA LYS A 22 18.05 -9.31 12.44
C LYS A 22 16.83 -8.91 13.28
N TYR A 23 15.73 -9.63 13.10
CA TYR A 23 14.53 -9.52 13.94
C TYR A 23 13.87 -10.88 14.13
N GLY A 24 13.61 -11.24 15.39
CA GLY A 24 13.17 -12.59 15.74
C GLY A 24 14.12 -13.65 15.15
N LYS A 25 13.56 -14.57 14.36
CA LYS A 25 14.30 -15.64 13.66
C LYS A 25 14.80 -15.26 12.26
N ALA A 26 14.45 -14.08 11.75
CA ALA A 26 14.82 -13.65 10.41
C ALA A 26 16.08 -12.76 10.42
N VAL A 27 16.90 -12.87 9.38
CA VAL A 27 18.02 -11.97 9.09
C VAL A 27 17.83 -11.45 7.68
N LEU A 28 17.56 -10.15 7.55
CA LEU A 28 17.35 -9.48 6.28
C LEU A 28 18.66 -8.89 5.77
N THR A 29 19.11 -9.38 4.61
CA THR A 29 20.28 -8.84 3.88
C THR A 29 19.90 -8.18 2.55
N ALA A 30 18.70 -8.48 2.05
CA ALA A 30 18.11 -7.89 0.87
C ALA A 30 16.59 -7.93 0.96
N THR A 31 15.92 -6.97 0.31
CA THR A 31 14.45 -6.90 0.26
C THR A 31 14.01 -6.12 -0.98
N PRO A 32 12.87 -6.46 -1.60
CA PRO A 32 12.23 -5.56 -2.54
C PRO A 32 11.63 -4.36 -1.81
N VAL A 33 11.75 -3.18 -2.42
CA VAL A 33 11.02 -1.96 -2.05
C VAL A 33 9.93 -1.74 -3.08
N LEU A 34 8.67 -1.77 -2.63
CA LEU A 34 7.51 -1.45 -3.43
C LEU A 34 7.26 0.04 -3.36
N HIS A 35 7.27 0.71 -4.51
CA HIS A 35 6.92 2.12 -4.67
C HIS A 35 5.55 2.22 -5.31
N VAL A 36 4.79 3.23 -4.92
CA VAL A 36 3.49 3.58 -5.48
C VAL A 36 3.60 4.95 -6.12
N ARG A 37 3.06 5.07 -7.33
CA ARG A 37 2.74 6.35 -7.97
C ARG A 37 1.22 6.43 -8.08
N MET A 38 0.62 7.51 -7.59
CA MET A 38 -0.82 7.72 -7.61
C MET A 38 -1.15 9.06 -8.24
N GLU A 39 -1.97 9.06 -9.29
CA GLU A 39 -2.52 10.30 -9.85
C GLU A 39 -3.81 10.65 -9.13
N VAL A 40 -3.87 11.88 -8.64
CA VAL A 40 -5.02 12.43 -7.93
C VAL A 40 -5.51 13.67 -8.63
N HIS A 41 -6.79 13.98 -8.47
CA HIS A 41 -7.41 15.16 -9.06
C HIS A 41 -8.44 15.77 -8.12
N ASP A 42 -8.66 17.08 -8.20
CA ASP A 42 -9.74 17.75 -7.48
C ASP A 42 -11.04 17.78 -8.31
N GLY A 43 -12.08 18.41 -7.76
CA GLY A 43 -13.36 18.61 -8.47
C GLY A 43 -13.33 19.72 -9.53
N GLU A 44 -12.22 20.44 -9.67
CA GLU A 44 -12.05 21.60 -10.57
C GLU A 44 -11.16 21.27 -11.78
N GLY A 45 -10.60 20.05 -11.83
CA GLY A 45 -9.79 19.56 -12.93
C GLY A 45 -8.28 19.72 -12.71
N HIS A 46 -7.84 20.19 -11.54
CA HIS A 46 -6.42 20.16 -11.19
C HIS A 46 -6.00 18.74 -10.87
N SER A 47 -4.76 18.39 -11.22
CA SER A 47 -4.20 17.07 -10.96
C SER A 47 -2.77 17.17 -10.44
N SER A 48 -2.39 16.19 -9.63
CA SER A 48 -1.05 16.06 -9.10
C SER A 48 -0.70 14.58 -8.94
N VAL A 49 0.57 14.31 -8.61
CA VAL A 49 1.07 12.96 -8.41
C VAL A 49 1.61 12.79 -7.01
N GLY A 50 1.09 11.77 -6.35
CA GLY A 50 1.51 11.32 -5.03
C GLY A 50 2.36 10.05 -5.07
N TYR A 51 3.24 9.91 -4.09
CA TYR A 51 4.17 8.80 -4.00
C TYR A 51 4.21 8.21 -2.59
N SER A 52 4.41 6.90 -2.51
CA SER A 52 4.76 6.21 -1.27
C SER A 52 5.69 5.04 -1.57
N ALA A 53 6.39 4.54 -0.56
CA ALA A 53 7.19 3.33 -0.71
C ALA A 53 7.34 2.62 0.64
N ASP A 54 7.53 1.30 0.58
CA ASP A 54 7.98 0.49 1.71
C ASP A 54 8.74 -0.76 1.27
N CYS A 55 9.58 -1.27 2.17
CA CYS A 55 10.18 -2.59 2.01
C CYS A 55 9.13 -3.69 2.18
N LEU A 56 9.37 -4.87 1.61
CA LEU A 56 8.56 -6.07 1.85
C LEU A 56 9.35 -7.07 2.73
N PRO A 57 9.48 -6.80 4.05
CA PRO A 57 10.25 -7.66 4.93
C PRO A 57 9.50 -8.96 5.22
N PRO A 58 10.08 -10.14 4.91
CA PRO A 58 9.50 -11.41 5.29
C PRO A 58 9.41 -11.52 6.83
N LYS A 59 8.42 -12.25 7.34
CA LYS A 59 8.21 -12.53 8.78
C LYS A 59 7.97 -11.33 9.70
N TRP A 60 7.80 -10.12 9.17
CA TRP A 60 7.46 -8.95 9.98
C TRP A 60 5.95 -8.85 10.26
N PHE A 61 5.15 -8.96 9.19
CA PHE A 61 3.68 -8.82 9.21
C PHE A 61 2.95 -10.12 9.55
N ASP A 62 3.56 -11.26 9.22
CA ASP A 62 2.99 -12.58 9.47
C ASP A 62 4.10 -13.55 9.90
N LYS A 63 3.93 -14.13 11.09
CA LYS A 63 4.90 -15.01 11.74
C LYS A 63 4.55 -16.50 11.64
N ASP A 64 3.48 -16.85 10.91
CA ASP A 64 3.08 -18.24 10.66
C ASP A 64 4.31 -19.10 10.29
N PRO A 65 4.63 -20.16 11.03
CA PRO A 65 5.79 -21.00 10.74
C PRO A 65 5.69 -21.70 9.38
N GLU A 66 4.49 -21.95 8.87
CA GLU A 66 4.25 -22.70 7.62
C GLU A 66 4.45 -21.84 6.37
N LYS A 67 4.43 -20.51 6.49
CA LYS A 67 4.70 -19.61 5.36
C LYS A 67 6.20 -19.50 5.12
N ASP A 68 6.66 -19.59 3.88
CA ASP A 68 8.05 -19.25 3.56
C ASP A 68 8.20 -17.72 3.34
N PHE A 69 9.43 -17.27 3.09
CA PHE A 69 9.71 -15.85 2.87
C PHE A 69 9.09 -15.33 1.57
N LYS A 70 9.06 -16.16 0.52
CA LYS A 70 8.44 -15.81 -0.75
C LYS A 70 6.96 -15.54 -0.55
N ARG A 71 6.27 -16.41 0.19
CA ARG A 71 4.85 -16.26 0.48
C ARG A 71 4.55 -15.02 1.30
N ASN A 72 5.38 -14.67 2.28
CA ASN A 72 5.20 -13.41 3.00
C ASN A 72 5.30 -12.17 2.09
N VAL A 73 6.21 -12.18 1.11
CA VAL A 73 6.31 -11.10 0.14
C VAL A 73 5.10 -11.08 -0.80
N GLU A 74 4.65 -12.25 -1.28
CA GLU A 74 3.42 -12.38 -2.09
C GLU A 74 2.18 -11.85 -1.35
N ASP A 75 2.05 -12.14 -0.06
CA ASP A 75 0.93 -11.65 0.78
C ASP A 75 0.94 -10.12 0.90
N LEU A 76 2.12 -9.48 0.99
CA LEU A 76 2.24 -8.02 1.02
C LEU A 76 1.93 -7.38 -0.34
N LEU A 77 2.36 -8.02 -1.44
CA LEU A 77 1.98 -7.58 -2.79
C LEU A 77 0.47 -7.73 -3.02
N LEU A 78 -0.13 -8.80 -2.50
CA LEU A 78 -1.57 -9.00 -2.56
C LEU A 78 -2.32 -7.93 -1.76
N ALA A 79 -1.87 -7.60 -0.55
CA ALA A 79 -2.44 -6.51 0.23
C ALA A 79 -2.33 -5.15 -0.49
N ALA A 80 -1.19 -4.85 -1.12
CA ALA A 80 -1.02 -3.64 -1.92
C ALA A 80 -2.01 -3.60 -3.10
N ASN A 81 -2.22 -4.73 -3.79
CA ASN A 81 -3.20 -4.85 -4.86
C ASN A 81 -4.65 -4.68 -4.35
N CYS A 82 -4.98 -5.21 -3.17
CA CYS A 82 -6.27 -4.95 -2.49
C CYS A 82 -6.46 -3.45 -2.19
N GLY A 83 -5.39 -2.78 -1.76
CA GLY A 83 -5.34 -1.33 -1.56
C GLY A 83 -5.65 -0.57 -2.85
N MET A 84 -4.90 -0.87 -3.91
CA MET A 84 -5.09 -0.25 -5.23
C MET A 84 -6.54 -0.37 -5.72
N LYS A 85 -7.09 -1.59 -5.72
CA LYS A 85 -8.47 -1.83 -6.17
C LYS A 85 -9.48 -1.04 -5.34
N SER A 86 -9.29 -0.98 -4.03
CA SER A 86 -10.19 -0.25 -3.13
C SER A 86 -10.15 1.25 -3.39
N TYR A 87 -8.95 1.84 -3.50
CA TYR A 87 -8.78 3.28 -3.70
C TYR A 87 -9.21 3.73 -5.10
N LEU A 88 -8.96 2.94 -6.15
CA LEU A 88 -9.50 3.21 -7.49
C LEU A 88 -11.04 3.11 -7.53
N GLU A 89 -11.63 2.25 -6.71
CA GLU A 89 -13.08 2.10 -6.66
C GLU A 89 -13.75 3.27 -5.94
N VAL A 90 -13.24 3.67 -4.77
CA VAL A 90 -13.85 4.75 -3.98
C VAL A 90 -13.49 6.14 -4.51
N GLY A 91 -12.33 6.27 -5.16
CA GLY A 91 -11.83 7.55 -5.68
C GLY A 91 -12.29 7.88 -7.09
N LYS A 92 -13.27 7.18 -7.65
CA LYS A 92 -13.80 7.48 -9.00
C LYS A 92 -14.34 8.90 -9.13
N GLU A 93 -15.01 9.36 -8.08
CA GLU A 93 -15.57 10.70 -7.97
C GLU A 93 -14.86 11.44 -6.83
N PRO A 94 -14.50 12.72 -7.01
CA PRO A 94 -13.84 13.47 -5.95
C PRO A 94 -14.69 13.57 -4.67
N GLU A 95 -14.08 13.23 -3.54
CA GLU A 95 -14.72 13.26 -2.22
C GLU A 95 -13.80 13.95 -1.20
N PHE A 96 -14.33 14.37 -0.04
CA PHE A 96 -13.46 14.90 1.01
C PHE A 96 -12.40 13.87 1.38
N PHE A 97 -11.15 14.33 1.51
CA PHE A 97 -9.99 13.47 1.71
C PHE A 97 -10.21 12.40 2.79
N PHE A 98 -10.73 12.80 3.95
CA PHE A 98 -10.94 11.89 5.07
C PHE A 98 -11.97 10.79 4.77
N ASP A 99 -13.06 11.15 4.08
CA ASP A 99 -14.11 10.20 3.71
C ASP A 99 -13.60 9.19 2.68
N LEU A 100 -12.85 9.66 1.66
CA LEU A 100 -12.23 8.78 0.67
C LEU A 100 -11.23 7.83 1.34
N TRP A 101 -10.34 8.35 2.18
CA TRP A 101 -9.38 7.54 2.92
C TRP A 101 -10.07 6.49 3.79
N LEU A 102 -11.09 6.86 4.57
CA LEU A 102 -11.78 5.94 5.47
C LEU A 102 -12.50 4.82 4.71
N LYS A 103 -13.15 5.14 3.57
CA LYS A 103 -13.78 4.16 2.68
C LYS A 103 -12.73 3.25 2.04
N GLY A 104 -11.63 3.83 1.56
CA GLY A 104 -10.51 3.12 0.93
C GLY A 104 -9.86 2.15 1.91
N TYR A 105 -9.57 2.58 3.13
CA TYR A 105 -9.08 1.75 4.23
C TYR A 105 -10.04 0.59 4.51
N SER A 106 -11.31 0.88 4.78
CA SER A 106 -12.31 -0.14 5.14
C SER A 106 -12.46 -1.21 4.06
N LYS A 107 -12.59 -0.81 2.79
CA LYS A 107 -12.64 -1.76 1.65
C LYS A 107 -11.34 -2.54 1.48
N THR A 108 -10.19 -1.93 1.76
CA THR A 108 -8.90 -2.64 1.68
C THR A 108 -8.83 -3.76 2.71
N ILE A 109 -9.26 -3.50 3.95
CA ILE A 109 -9.32 -4.52 5.01
C ILE A 109 -10.30 -5.62 4.63
N GLU A 110 -11.49 -5.28 4.15
CA GLU A 110 -12.50 -6.24 3.67
C GLU A 110 -11.93 -7.14 2.57
N ARG A 111 -11.37 -6.55 1.49
CA ARG A 111 -10.75 -7.29 0.39
C ARG A 111 -9.57 -8.14 0.84
N SER A 112 -8.75 -7.65 1.76
CA SER A 112 -7.62 -8.42 2.28
C SER A 112 -8.12 -9.63 3.09
N GLY A 113 -9.21 -9.47 3.82
CA GLY A 113 -9.87 -10.54 4.57
C GLY A 113 -10.39 -11.67 3.69
N THR A 114 -10.90 -11.39 2.48
CA THR A 114 -11.33 -12.44 1.54
C THR A 114 -10.17 -13.29 1.02
N HIS A 115 -8.95 -12.79 1.12
CA HIS A 115 -7.71 -13.51 0.82
C HIS A 115 -7.05 -14.14 2.07
N LEU A 116 -7.74 -14.15 3.21
CA LEU A 116 -7.24 -14.65 4.50
C LEU A 116 -5.95 -13.95 4.97
N LEU A 117 -5.73 -12.71 4.55
CA LEU A 117 -4.64 -11.90 5.08
C LEU A 117 -5.00 -11.42 6.48
N ASN A 118 -4.04 -11.48 7.40
CA ASN A 118 -4.25 -10.93 8.74
C ASN A 118 -4.41 -9.40 8.69
N GLY A 119 -4.98 -8.82 9.75
CA GLY A 119 -5.26 -7.38 9.79
C GLY A 119 -4.03 -6.50 9.58
N LEU A 120 -2.87 -6.88 10.11
CA LEU A 120 -1.63 -6.12 9.97
C LEU A 120 -1.13 -6.11 8.51
N THR A 121 -1.19 -7.26 7.83
CA THR A 121 -0.86 -7.39 6.40
C THR A 121 -1.87 -6.63 5.53
N GLY A 122 -3.16 -6.67 5.85
CA GLY A 122 -4.17 -5.88 5.14
C GLY A 122 -3.95 -4.37 5.28
N SER A 123 -3.68 -3.89 6.50
CA SER A 123 -3.41 -2.48 6.78
C SER A 123 -2.14 -1.96 6.09
N PHE A 124 -1.15 -2.82 5.80
CA PHE A 124 0.00 -2.45 4.98
C PHE A 124 -0.41 -1.92 3.60
N GLY A 125 -1.33 -2.64 2.93
CA GLY A 125 -1.85 -2.23 1.62
C GLY A 125 -2.57 -0.89 1.69
N ALA A 126 -3.39 -0.68 2.73
CA ALA A 126 -4.11 0.58 2.93
C ALA A 126 -3.17 1.75 3.21
N SER A 127 -2.13 1.55 4.03
CA SER A 127 -1.15 2.58 4.39
C SER A 127 -0.29 3.03 3.20
N LEU A 128 0.02 2.13 2.25
CA LEU A 128 0.68 2.51 1.00
C LEU A 128 -0.17 3.49 0.19
N MET A 129 -1.48 3.20 0.05
CA MET A 129 -2.40 4.04 -0.70
C MET A 129 -2.64 5.38 0.00
N GLU A 130 -2.86 5.36 1.32
CA GLU A 130 -3.05 6.57 2.14
C GLU A 130 -1.92 7.57 1.96
N ARG A 131 -0.67 7.12 2.09
CA ARG A 131 0.48 8.03 2.00
C ARG A 131 0.65 8.61 0.60
N ALA A 132 0.41 7.79 -0.44
CA ALA A 132 0.45 8.27 -1.81
C ALA A 132 -0.68 9.29 -2.07
N LEU A 133 -1.89 9.00 -1.60
CA LEU A 133 -3.02 9.92 -1.69
C LEU A 133 -2.73 11.23 -0.97
N LEU A 134 -2.20 11.19 0.24
CA LEU A 134 -1.86 12.37 1.04
C LEU A 134 -0.78 13.22 0.38
N ASP A 135 0.29 12.58 -0.11
CA ASP A 135 1.37 13.27 -0.83
C ASP A 135 0.84 13.98 -2.09
N GLY A 136 0.00 13.31 -2.88
CA GLY A 136 -0.66 13.92 -4.05
C GLY A 136 -1.58 15.06 -3.64
N PHE A 137 -2.48 14.81 -2.70
CA PHE A 137 -3.44 15.80 -2.20
C PHE A 137 -2.77 17.08 -1.69
N SER A 138 -1.61 16.96 -1.02
CA SER A 138 -0.85 18.12 -0.53
C SER A 138 -0.24 19.01 -1.61
N LYS A 139 -0.26 18.54 -2.87
CA LYS A 139 0.28 19.23 -4.06
C LYS A 139 -0.83 19.69 -5.02
N LEU A 140 -2.10 19.40 -4.71
CA LEU A 140 -3.26 20.00 -5.37
C LEU A 140 -3.44 21.43 -4.84
#